data_AF-A0A9E3YTT1-F1
#
_entry.id   AF-A0A9E3YTT1-F1
#
_cell.length_a   1.000
_cell.length_b   1.000
_cell.length_c   1.000
_cell.angle_alpha   90.00
_cell.angle_beta   90.00
_cell.angle_gamma   90.00
#
_symmetry.space_group_name_H-M   'P 1'
#
loop_
_entity.id
_entity.type
_entity.pdbx_description
1 polymer ?
#
loop_
_entity_poly.entity_id
_entity_poly.type
_entity_poly.pdbx_seq_one_letter_code
_entity_poly.pdbx_strand_id
1 'polypeptide(L)' 'MYFQSLAQLWQMDGHGPYVWSAYLIVALVMIGLVRRPLARRRRTLERVRSRLRAAGAAVTDGV' A
#
# COMPACT_ATOMS: atom_id res chain seq x y z
N MET A 1 38.62 4.23 -6.97
CA MET A 1 37.26 3.76 -7.36
C MET A 1 36.80 2.74 -6.32
N TYR A 2 36.07 3.19 -5.31
CA TYR A 2 35.91 2.46 -4.02
C TYR A 2 34.72 1.49 -4.00
N PHE A 3 33.86 1.51 -5.02
CA PHE A 3 32.76 0.55 -5.19
C PHE A 3 32.78 0.05 -6.63
N GLN A 4 33.39 -1.12 -6.87
CA GLN A 4 33.51 -1.71 -8.22
C GLN A 4 32.27 -2.52 -8.61
N SER A 5 31.31 -2.75 -7.69
CA SER A 5 30.09 -3.50 -8.00
C SER A 5 28.96 -3.27 -6.99
N LEU A 6 27.72 -3.38 -7.45
CA LEU A 6 26.51 -3.48 -6.60
C LEU A 6 26.63 -4.61 -5.55
N ALA A 7 27.47 -5.61 -5.80
CA ALA A 7 27.76 -6.69 -4.86
C ALA A 7 28.48 -6.20 -3.60
N GLN A 8 29.36 -5.19 -3.68
CA GLN A 8 30.01 -4.59 -2.50
C GLN A 8 29.03 -3.79 -1.62
N LEU A 9 27.97 -3.25 -2.20
CA LEU A 9 26.85 -2.63 -1.44
C LEU A 9 26.02 -3.70 -0.70
N TRP A 10 25.94 -4.91 -1.24
CA TRP A 10 25.23 -6.05 -0.65
C TRP A 10 26.10 -6.87 0.31
N GLN A 11 27.41 -6.84 0.12
CA GLN A 11 28.43 -7.47 0.95
C GLN A 11 29.28 -6.37 1.58
N MET A 12 28.66 -5.51 2.40
CA MET A 12 29.38 -4.69 3.36
C MET A 12 29.98 -5.63 4.41
N ASP A 13 31.18 -6.18 4.15
CA ASP A 13 31.92 -7.06 5.07
C ASP A 13 31.08 -8.20 5.72
N GLY A 14 30.16 -8.80 4.95
CA GLY A 14 29.31 -9.91 5.42
C GLY A 14 28.07 -9.50 6.22
N HIS A 15 27.84 -8.22 6.49
CA HIS A 15 26.67 -7.73 7.24
C HIS A 15 25.48 -7.28 6.38
N GLY A 16 25.67 -7.12 5.07
CA GLY A 16 24.59 -6.67 4.19
C GLY A 16 23.30 -7.53 4.22
N PRO A 17 23.33 -8.87 4.38
CA PRO A 17 22.10 -9.66 4.54
C PRO A 17 21.23 -9.23 5.73
N TYR A 18 21.84 -8.81 6.84
CA TYR A 18 21.12 -8.32 8.03
C TYR A 18 20.47 -6.96 7.79
N VAL A 19 21.19 -6.05 7.13
CA VAL A 19 20.69 -4.72 6.80
C VAL A 19 19.52 -4.82 5.82
N TRP A 20 19.68 -5.59 4.74
CA TRP A 20 18.64 -5.77 3.73
C TRP A 20 17.42 -6.52 4.26
N SER A 21 17.60 -7.52 5.14
CA SER A 21 16.47 -8.20 5.78
C SER A 21 15.69 -7.26 6.72
N ALA A 22 16.37 -6.42 7.51
CA ALA A 22 15.71 -5.39 8.31
C ALA A 22 14.91 -4.41 7.44
N TYR A 23 15.50 -3.89 6.37
CA TYR A 23 14.79 -3.03 5.42
C TYR A 23 13.61 -3.73 4.75
N LEU A 24 13.76 -5.01 4.40
CA LEU A 24 12.68 -5.81 3.81
C LEU A 24 11.51 -5.98 4.78
N ILE A 25 11.79 -6.28 6.05
CA ILE A 25 10.75 -6.40 7.09
C ILE A 25 10.01 -5.07 7.25
N VAL A 26 10.74 -3.95 7.35
CA VAL A 26 10.14 -2.61 7.45
C VAL A 26 9.28 -2.30 6.22
N ALA A 27 9.77 -2.61 5.01
CA ALA A 27 9.02 -2.40 3.78
C ALA A 27 7.73 -3.24 3.76
N LEU A 28 7.78 -4.50 4.18
CA LEU A 28 6.61 -5.37 4.28
C LEU A 28 5.58 -4.83 5.28
N VAL A 29 6.03 -4.36 6.44
CA VAL A 29 5.17 -3.73 7.45
C VAL A 29 4.50 -2.47 6.89
N MET A 30 5.27 -1.59 6.24
CA MET A 30 4.75 -0.38 5.60
C MET A 30 3.71 -0.69 4.53
N ILE A 31 3.99 -1.66 3.65
CA ILE A 31 3.04 -2.12 2.63
C ILE A 31 1.76 -2.66 3.29
N GLY A 32 1.90 -3.48 4.33
CA GLY A 32 0.76 -4.01 5.08
C GLY A 32 -0.10 -2.90 5.71
N LEU A 33 0.56 -1.89 6.28
CA LEU A 33 -0.09 -0.75 6.92
C LEU A 33 -0.83 0.13 5.91
N VAL A 34 -0.29 0.31 4.70
CA VAL A 34 -0.91 1.12 3.63
C VAL A 34 -2.02 0.36 2.90
N ARG A 35 -1.92 -0.97 2.74
CA ARG A 35 -2.96 -1.76 2.06
C ARG A 35 -4.29 -1.77 2.82
N ARG A 36 -4.26 -1.82 4.15
CA ARG A 36 -5.47 -1.84 5.00
C ARG A 36 -6.38 -0.59 4.82
N PRO A 37 -5.89 0.65 4.96
CA PRO A 37 -6.69 1.85 4.73
C PRO A 37 -7.11 2.00 3.27
N LEU A 38 -6.25 1.60 2.31
CA LEU A 38 -6.61 1.67 0.90
C LEU A 38 -7.78 0.74 0.54
N ALA A 39 -7.79 -0.48 1.09
CA ALA A 39 -8.90 -1.41 0.92
C ALA A 39 -10.19 -0.91 1.59
N ARG A 40 -10.10 -0.31 2.79
CA ARG A 40 -11.25 0.31 3.46
C ARG A 40 -11.81 1.48 2.66
N ARG A 41 -10.95 2.34 2.10
CA ARG A 41 -11.37 3.50 1.31
C ARG A 41 -12.20 3.10 0.09
N ARG A 42 -11.80 2.04 -0.62
CA ARG A 42 -12.56 1.52 -1.78
C ARG A 42 -13.96 1.06 -1.39
N ARG A 43 -14.08 0.28 -0.31
CA ARG A 43 -15.38 -0.21 0.19
C ARG A 43 -16.31 0.91 0.65
N THR A 44 -15.76 1.95 1.30
CA THR A 44 -16.57 3.10 1.73
C THR A 44 -17.09 3.90 0.53
N LEU A 45 -16.27 4.12 -0.50
CA LEU A 45 -16.70 4.83 -1.71
C LEU A 45 -17.78 4.08 -2.48
N GLU A 46 -17.69 2.75 -2.58
CA GLU A 46 -18.73 1.93 -3.20
C GLU A 46 -20.08 2.05 -2.47
N ARG A 47 -20.06 2.04 -1.13
CA ARG A 47 -21.26 2.23 -0.30
C ARG A 47 -21.89 3.61 -0.45
N VAL A 48 -21.09 4.65 -0.64
CA VAL A 48 -21.62 6.01 -0.88
C VAL A 48 -22.23 6.09 -2.29
N ARG A 49 -21.57 5.52 -3.31
CA ARG A 49 -22.11 5.49 -4.68
C ARG A 49 -23.44 4.74 -4.79
N SER A 50 -23.58 3.60 -4.11
CA SER A 50 -24.84 2.85 -4.15
C SER A 50 -25.99 3.61 -3.49
N ARG A 51 -25.73 4.30 -2.37
CA ARG A 51 -26.73 5.15 -1.69
C ARG A 51 -27.17 6.35 -2.54
N LEU A 52 -26.23 7.01 -3.22
CA LEU A 52 -26.56 8.13 -4.12
C LEU A 52 -27.45 7.69 -5.30
N ARG A 53 -27.21 6.49 -5.85
CA ARG A 53 -28.07 5.95 -6.92
C ARG A 53 -29.48 5.63 -6.42
N ALA A 54 -29.60 5.02 -5.25
CA ALA A 54 -30.90 4.71 -4.65
C ALA A 54 -31.69 5.98 -4.27
N ALA A 55 -31.00 6.99 -3.71
CA ALA A 55 -31.63 8.27 -3.38
C ALA A 55 -32.05 9.07 -4.61
N GLY A 56 -31.24 9.06 -5.68
CA GLY A 56 -31.58 9.71 -6.95
C GLY A 56 -32.81 9.07 -7.62
N ALA A 57 -32.90 7.74 -7.62
CA ALA A 57 -34.06 7.02 -8.16
C ALA A 57 -35.36 7.35 -7.40
N ALA A 58 -35.31 7.39 -6.07
CA ALA A 58 -36.46 7.73 -5.23
C ALA A 58 -36.93 9.20 -5.39
N VAL A 59 -36.05 10.12 -5.77
CA VAL A 59 -36.43 11.52 -6.07
C VAL A 59 -37.15 11.63 -7.41
N THR A 60 -36.78 10.83 -8.40
CA THR A 60 -37.45 10.80 -9.72
C THR A 60 -38.82 10.10 -9.70
N ASP A 61 -39.08 9.18 -8.77
CA ASP A 61 -40.38 8.50 -8.64
C ASP A 61 -41.43 9.32 -7.85
N GLY A 62 -41.05 10.49 -7.32
CA GLY A 62 -41.90 11.38 -6.51
C GLY A 62 -42.32 12.70 -7.17
N VAL A 63 -42.03 12.89 -8.46
CA VAL A 63 -42.46 14.05 -9.28
C VAL A 63 -43.41 13.58 -10.36
#